data_AF-A0A2V7G9W6-F1
#
_entry.id   AF-A0A2V7G9W6-F1
#
_cell.length_a   1.000
_cell.length_b   1.000
_cell.length_c   1.000
_cell.angle_alpha   90.00
_cell.angle_beta   90.00
_cell.angle_gamma   90.00
#
_symmetry.space_group_name_H-M   'P 1'
#
loop_
_entity.id
_entity.type
_entity.pdbx_description
1 polymer ?
#
loop_
_entity_poly.entity_id
_entity_poly.type
_entity_poly.pdbx_seq_one_letter_code
_entity_poly.pdbx_strand_id
1 'polypeptide(L)'
;MLLLAAPSLALGVTATAQQPVAGRLAGRVPAGVVAAVSALGDSAAARGLPVDPLVDKAIEGGAKAAPPERIVAAVQAVFARLGRAQVALQAATPGVPAADAVEAGAFALSAGLEDANVQELARICVAPCSAAEALRVAGTLTALGVPAPEAVELVRQTLRSGGKERDLLALPGRVEAELAGGSTPAQAAAGLVRAAAARAAAHGQSGAPPHGPPTSRRP
;
A
#
# COMPACT_ATOMS: atom_id res chain seq x y z
N MET A 1 -58.18 16.56 30.80
CA MET A 1 -57.26 15.40 30.75
C MET A 1 -57.36 14.75 29.38
N LEU A 2 -56.36 14.93 28.52
CA LEU A 2 -56.10 14.02 27.40
C LEU A 2 -54.58 14.02 27.14
N LEU A 3 -53.94 12.93 27.53
CA LEU A 3 -52.54 12.61 27.25
C LEU A 3 -52.40 12.30 25.75
N LEU A 4 -51.60 13.07 25.00
CA LEU A 4 -51.09 12.61 23.71
C LEU A 4 -49.71 11.99 23.93
N ALA A 5 -49.66 10.67 23.83
CA ALA A 5 -48.42 9.89 23.75
C ALA A 5 -47.77 10.11 22.38
N ALA A 6 -46.56 10.66 22.36
CA ALA A 6 -45.74 10.76 21.16
C ALA A 6 -45.07 9.40 20.87
N PRO A 7 -45.11 8.87 19.64
CA PRO A 7 -44.35 7.69 19.30
C PRO A 7 -42.90 8.08 19.02
N SER A 8 -41.98 7.60 19.85
CA SER A 8 -40.55 7.68 19.59
C SER A 8 -40.20 6.81 18.38
N LEU A 9 -39.85 7.43 17.24
CA LEU A 9 -39.24 6.72 16.12
C LEU A 9 -37.78 6.37 16.48
N ALA A 10 -37.52 5.10 16.76
CA ALA A 10 -36.17 4.57 16.80
C ALA A 10 -35.67 4.39 15.34
N LEU A 11 -34.72 5.23 14.92
CA LEU A 11 -33.94 4.98 13.70
C LEU A 11 -33.03 3.76 13.96
N GLY A 12 -33.38 2.63 13.36
CA GLY A 12 -32.49 1.48 13.27
C GLY A 12 -31.29 1.81 12.38
N VAL A 13 -30.11 1.96 12.98
CA VAL A 13 -28.85 1.92 12.26
C VAL A 13 -28.67 0.48 11.77
N THR A 14 -28.93 0.23 10.49
CA THR A 14 -28.49 -1.03 9.86
C THR A 14 -26.98 -0.99 9.75
N ALA A 15 -26.29 -1.61 10.70
CA ALA A 15 -24.93 -2.05 10.49
C ALA A 15 -24.94 -2.94 9.24
N THR A 16 -24.27 -2.53 8.17
CA THR A 16 -24.02 -3.40 7.01
C THR A 16 -23.13 -4.53 7.50
N ALA A 17 -23.74 -5.62 7.97
CA ALA A 17 -23.02 -6.83 8.34
C ALA A 17 -22.22 -7.28 7.13
N GLN A 18 -20.89 -7.24 7.25
CA GLN A 18 -19.99 -7.85 6.28
C GLN A 18 -20.50 -9.27 6.01
N GLN A 19 -20.83 -9.60 4.75
CA GLN A 19 -21.31 -10.94 4.46
C GLN A 19 -20.28 -11.99 4.89
N PRO A 20 -20.70 -13.11 5.51
CA PRO A 20 -19.79 -14.18 5.87
C PRO A 20 -18.93 -14.63 4.68
N VAL A 21 -17.68 -15.01 4.94
CA VAL A 21 -16.74 -15.48 3.90
C VAL A 21 -17.39 -16.55 3.01
N ALA A 22 -18.11 -17.49 3.62
CA ALA A 22 -18.81 -18.55 2.89
C ALA A 22 -19.83 -18.00 1.87
N GLY A 23 -20.60 -16.97 2.23
CA GLY A 23 -21.57 -16.34 1.33
C GLY A 23 -20.90 -15.64 0.15
N ARG A 24 -19.73 -15.02 0.37
CA ARG A 24 -18.95 -14.35 -0.69
C ARG A 24 -18.33 -15.32 -1.69
N LEU A 25 -18.08 -16.56 -1.29
CA LEU A 25 -17.42 -17.59 -2.09
C LEU A 25 -18.40 -18.60 -2.72
N ALA A 26 -19.65 -18.64 -2.27
CA ALA A 26 -20.67 -19.56 -2.76
C ALA A 26 -20.81 -19.48 -4.29
N GLY A 27 -20.70 -20.63 -4.96
CA GLY A 27 -20.78 -20.73 -6.42
C GLY A 27 -19.57 -20.18 -7.19
N ARG A 28 -18.57 -19.60 -6.51
CA ARG A 28 -17.35 -19.07 -7.15
C ARG A 28 -16.16 -20.03 -7.05
N VAL A 29 -16.14 -20.87 -6.02
CA VAL A 29 -15.12 -21.90 -5.78
C VAL A 29 -15.77 -23.18 -5.23
N PRO A 30 -15.10 -24.35 -5.32
CA PRO A 30 -15.60 -25.61 -4.76
C PRO A 30 -15.80 -25.53 -3.24
N ALA A 31 -16.77 -26.30 -2.70
CA ALA A 31 -17.14 -26.26 -1.29
C ALA A 31 -15.97 -26.49 -0.31
N GLY A 32 -15.03 -27.37 -0.67
CA GLY A 32 -13.81 -27.60 0.12
C GLY A 32 -12.92 -26.35 0.23
N VAL A 33 -12.85 -25.54 -0.83
CA VAL A 33 -12.15 -24.25 -0.82
C VAL A 33 -12.91 -23.24 0.05
N VAL A 34 -14.25 -23.21 -0.04
CA VAL A 34 -15.08 -22.33 0.81
C VAL A 34 -14.80 -22.58 2.30
N ALA A 35 -14.80 -23.85 2.72
CA ALA A 35 -14.51 -24.22 4.10
C ALA A 35 -13.10 -23.80 4.53
N ALA A 36 -12.08 -24.11 3.70
CA ALA A 36 -10.69 -23.76 4.00
C ALA A 36 -10.46 -22.25 4.11
N VAL A 37 -11.03 -21.46 3.19
CA VAL A 37 -10.87 -19.99 3.19
C VAL A 37 -11.67 -19.36 4.33
N SER A 38 -12.82 -19.92 4.72
CA SER A 38 -13.56 -19.45 5.90
C SER A 38 -12.74 -19.63 7.18
N ALA A 39 -12.13 -20.80 7.38
CA ALA A 39 -11.26 -21.05 8.53
C ALA A 39 -10.01 -20.13 8.57
N LEU A 40 -9.41 -19.85 7.40
CA LEU A 40 -8.31 -18.87 7.31
C LEU A 40 -8.80 -17.44 7.58
N GLY A 41 -10.01 -17.09 7.13
CA GLY A 41 -10.65 -15.81 7.43
C GLY A 41 -10.87 -15.60 8.92
N ASP A 42 -11.42 -16.61 9.61
CA ASP A 42 -11.60 -16.57 11.07
C ASP A 42 -10.25 -16.42 11.80
N SER A 43 -9.23 -17.15 11.34
CA SER A 43 -7.87 -17.05 11.88
C SER A 43 -7.24 -15.67 11.62
N ALA A 44 -7.52 -15.04 10.48
CA ALA A 44 -7.05 -13.70 10.16
C ALA A 44 -7.73 -12.65 11.03
N ALA A 45 -9.06 -12.73 11.16
CA ALA A 45 -9.84 -11.85 12.01
C ALA A 45 -9.39 -11.93 13.48
N ALA A 46 -9.16 -13.14 14.01
CA ALA A 46 -8.65 -13.35 15.37
C ALA A 46 -7.26 -12.72 15.61
N ARG A 47 -6.47 -12.51 14.55
CA ARG A 47 -5.15 -11.86 14.58
C ARG A 47 -5.20 -10.37 14.20
N GLY A 48 -6.38 -9.82 13.95
CA GLY A 48 -6.55 -8.45 13.45
C GLY A 48 -5.97 -8.22 12.04
N LEU A 49 -5.84 -9.27 11.23
CA LEU A 49 -5.41 -9.18 9.83
C LEU A 49 -6.63 -8.92 8.92
N PRO A 50 -6.44 -8.19 7.80
CA PRO A 50 -7.52 -7.98 6.84
C PRO A 50 -7.92 -9.31 6.17
N VAL A 51 -9.23 -9.58 6.15
CA VAL A 51 -9.80 -10.84 5.61
C VAL A 51 -10.01 -10.75 4.09
N ASP A 52 -10.34 -9.56 3.58
CA ASP A 52 -10.69 -9.35 2.17
C ASP A 52 -9.66 -9.90 1.17
N PRO A 53 -8.33 -9.71 1.37
CA PRO A 53 -7.33 -10.25 0.46
C PRO A 53 -7.35 -11.78 0.33
N LEU A 54 -7.79 -12.50 1.36
CA LEU A 54 -7.93 -13.97 1.32
C LEU A 54 -9.10 -14.38 0.43
N VAL A 55 -10.22 -13.67 0.57
CA VAL A 55 -11.45 -13.92 -0.20
C VAL A 55 -11.22 -13.58 -1.66
N ASP A 56 -10.63 -12.43 -1.94
CA ASP A 56 -10.34 -11.98 -3.30
C ASP A 56 -9.38 -12.95 -4.00
N LYS A 57 -8.37 -13.47 -3.28
CA LYS A 57 -7.48 -14.48 -3.83
C LYS A 57 -8.17 -15.78 -4.18
N ALA A 58 -9.14 -16.21 -3.37
CA ALA A 58 -9.94 -17.40 -3.65
C ALA A 58 -10.83 -17.19 -4.87
N ILE A 59 -11.50 -16.02 -4.98
CA ILE A 59 -12.32 -15.65 -6.14
C ILE A 59 -11.48 -15.62 -7.42
N GLU A 60 -10.28 -15.02 -7.37
CA GLU A 60 -9.33 -15.01 -8.49
C GLU A 60 -8.98 -16.43 -8.93
N GLY A 61 -8.70 -17.33 -7.97
CA GLY A 61 -8.42 -18.73 -8.24
C GLY A 61 -9.58 -19.46 -8.92
N GLY A 62 -10.81 -19.24 -8.44
CA GLY A 62 -12.02 -19.79 -9.04
C GLY A 62 -12.26 -19.28 -10.46
N ALA A 63 -12.12 -17.97 -10.68
CA ALA A 63 -12.26 -17.34 -11.99
C ALA A 63 -11.21 -17.86 -13.01
N LYS A 64 -10.03 -18.25 -12.53
CA LYS A 64 -8.97 -18.88 -13.34
C LYS A 64 -9.12 -20.39 -13.51
N ALA A 65 -10.21 -20.99 -12.99
CA ALA A 65 -10.42 -22.43 -12.94
C ALA A 65 -9.21 -23.20 -12.37
N ALA A 66 -8.53 -22.61 -11.38
CA ALA A 66 -7.38 -23.23 -10.77
C ALA A 66 -7.80 -24.48 -9.96
N PRO A 67 -6.96 -25.52 -9.89
CA PRO A 67 -7.21 -26.66 -9.02
C PRO A 67 -7.43 -26.25 -7.55
N PRO A 68 -8.37 -26.87 -6.82
CA PRO A 68 -8.73 -26.48 -5.45
C PRO A 68 -7.53 -26.31 -4.51
N GLU A 69 -6.59 -27.25 -4.55
CA GLU A 69 -5.37 -27.27 -3.76
C GLU A 69 -4.45 -26.09 -4.08
N ARG A 70 -4.39 -25.66 -5.34
CA ARG A 70 -3.64 -24.46 -5.75
C ARG A 70 -4.31 -23.18 -5.26
N ILE A 71 -5.64 -23.14 -5.22
CA ILE A 71 -6.37 -22.00 -4.64
C ILE A 71 -6.06 -21.89 -3.15
N VAL A 72 -6.20 -22.99 -2.40
CA VAL A 72 -5.95 -23.01 -0.94
C VAL A 72 -4.49 -22.62 -0.64
N ALA A 73 -3.51 -23.19 -1.36
CA ALA A 73 -2.11 -22.84 -1.18
C ALA A 73 -1.84 -21.35 -1.46
N ALA A 74 -2.47 -20.78 -2.48
CA ALA A 74 -2.33 -19.36 -2.79
C ALA A 74 -2.93 -18.46 -1.69
N VAL A 75 -4.09 -18.83 -1.14
CA VAL A 75 -4.73 -18.10 -0.04
C VAL A 75 -3.89 -18.20 1.25
N GLN A 76 -3.35 -19.37 1.57
CA GLN A 76 -2.40 -19.55 2.68
C GLN A 76 -1.16 -18.67 2.53
N ALA A 77 -0.63 -18.56 1.31
CA ALA A 77 0.50 -17.67 1.03
C ALA A 77 0.14 -16.19 1.24
N VAL A 78 -1.09 -15.76 0.91
CA VAL A 78 -1.58 -14.42 1.23
C VAL A 78 -1.67 -14.21 2.75
N PHE A 79 -2.27 -15.16 3.48
CA PHE A 79 -2.35 -15.13 4.94
C PHE A 79 -0.98 -14.98 5.61
N ALA A 80 0.02 -15.74 5.15
CA ALA A 80 1.38 -15.67 5.67
C ALA A 80 2.03 -14.29 5.39
N ARG A 81 1.83 -13.73 4.19
CA ARG A 81 2.36 -12.41 3.83
C ARG A 81 1.70 -11.28 4.62
N LEU A 82 0.39 -11.35 4.87
CA LEU A 82 -0.31 -10.40 5.74
C LEU A 82 0.28 -10.41 7.15
N GLY A 83 0.52 -11.60 7.71
CA GLY A 83 1.20 -11.74 9.00
C GLY A 83 2.61 -11.15 9.01
N ARG A 84 3.43 -11.43 7.99
CA ARG A 84 4.78 -10.86 7.86
C ARG A 84 4.77 -9.34 7.73
N ALA A 85 3.87 -8.80 6.90
CA ALA A 85 3.70 -7.36 6.72
C ALA A 85 3.31 -6.68 8.04
N GLN A 86 2.35 -7.25 8.79
CA GLN A 86 1.95 -6.73 10.10
C GLN A 86 3.14 -6.66 11.07
N VAL A 87 3.95 -7.71 11.16
CA VAL A 87 5.15 -7.75 12.01
C VAL A 87 6.17 -6.70 11.58
N ALA A 88 6.45 -6.59 10.28
CA ALA A 88 7.37 -5.58 9.76
C ALA A 88 6.91 -4.15 10.07
N LEU A 89 5.62 -3.86 9.91
CA LEU A 89 5.05 -2.55 10.21
C LEU A 89 5.09 -2.22 11.70
N GLN A 90 4.79 -3.18 12.57
CA GLN A 90 4.88 -3.02 14.04
C GLN A 90 6.33 -2.75 14.50
N ALA A 91 7.32 -3.36 13.85
CA ALA A 91 8.73 -3.12 14.13
C ALA A 91 9.21 -1.73 13.64
N ALA A 92 8.49 -1.11 12.69
CA ALA A 92 8.87 0.16 12.10
C ALA A 92 8.33 1.36 12.88
N THR A 93 7.08 1.28 13.35
CA THR A 93 6.36 2.39 14.00
C THR A 93 5.53 1.89 15.18
N PRO A 94 5.48 2.63 16.32
CA PRO A 94 4.63 2.26 17.44
C PRO A 94 3.14 2.20 17.07
N GLY A 95 2.41 1.26 17.69
CA GLY A 95 0.96 1.14 17.55
C GLY A 95 0.51 -0.03 16.66
N VAL A 96 -0.80 -0.12 16.45
CA VAL A 96 -1.40 -1.14 15.58
C VAL A 96 -1.38 -0.62 14.14
N PRO A 97 -0.75 -1.33 13.18
CA PRO A 97 -0.75 -0.92 11.79
C PRO A 97 -2.18 -0.86 11.22
N ALA A 98 -2.44 0.14 10.39
CA ALA A 98 -3.70 0.22 9.65
C ALA A 98 -3.86 -0.98 8.68
N ALA A 99 -5.08 -1.45 8.50
CA ALA A 99 -5.36 -2.66 7.71
C ALA A 99 -4.91 -2.54 6.24
N ASP A 100 -5.07 -1.35 5.66
CA ASP A 100 -4.66 -1.03 4.30
C ASP A 100 -3.13 -0.99 4.14
N ALA A 101 -2.40 -0.56 5.17
CA ALA A 101 -0.95 -0.63 5.23
C ALA A 101 -0.46 -2.09 5.31
N VAL A 102 -1.14 -2.94 6.09
CA VAL A 102 -0.84 -4.39 6.15
C VAL A 102 -1.06 -5.05 4.79
N GLU A 103 -2.16 -4.74 4.11
CA GLU A 103 -2.45 -5.23 2.77
C GLU A 103 -1.39 -4.77 1.75
N ALA A 104 -1.07 -3.46 1.75
CA ALA A 104 -0.04 -2.90 0.89
C ALA A 104 1.35 -3.52 1.14
N GLY A 105 1.70 -3.76 2.40
CA GLY A 105 2.92 -4.46 2.78
C GLY A 105 2.94 -5.90 2.27
N ALA A 106 1.82 -6.63 2.38
CA ALA A 106 1.73 -7.99 1.86
C ALA A 106 1.83 -8.03 0.33
N PHE A 107 1.27 -7.04 -0.36
CA PHE A 107 1.44 -6.86 -1.80
C PHE A 107 2.91 -6.62 -2.16
N ALA A 108 3.57 -5.67 -1.48
CA ALA A 108 5.00 -5.38 -1.66
C ALA A 108 5.89 -6.63 -1.46
N LEU A 109 5.66 -7.38 -0.38
CA LEU A 109 6.37 -8.65 -0.12
C LEU A 109 6.11 -9.69 -1.23
N SER A 110 4.92 -9.70 -1.82
CA SER A 110 4.61 -10.61 -2.93
C SER A 110 5.28 -10.19 -4.25
N ALA A 111 5.52 -8.89 -4.44
CA ALA A 111 6.25 -8.33 -5.57
C ALA A 111 7.78 -8.51 -5.46
N GLY A 112 8.31 -8.89 -4.28
CA GLY A 112 9.73 -9.17 -4.08
C GLY A 112 10.46 -8.18 -3.18
N LEU A 113 9.75 -7.27 -2.49
CA LEU A 113 10.36 -6.50 -1.40
C LEU A 113 10.63 -7.40 -0.20
N GLU A 114 11.61 -7.01 0.61
CA GLU A 114 11.94 -7.66 1.88
C GLU A 114 11.34 -6.91 3.08
N ASP A 115 11.33 -7.57 4.24
CA ASP A 115 10.79 -6.99 5.49
C ASP A 115 11.50 -5.67 5.86
N ALA A 116 12.80 -5.57 5.58
CA ALA A 116 13.58 -4.36 5.79
C ALA A 116 13.10 -3.18 4.91
N ASN A 117 12.71 -3.46 3.67
CA ASN A 117 12.15 -2.44 2.77
C ASN A 117 10.78 -1.96 3.25
N VAL A 118 9.93 -2.88 3.71
CA VAL A 118 8.62 -2.53 4.29
C VAL A 118 8.80 -1.63 5.51
N GLN A 119 9.74 -1.99 6.39
CA GLN A 119 10.06 -1.20 7.57
C GLN A 119 10.61 0.19 7.21
N GLU A 120 11.53 0.28 6.25
CA GLU A 120 12.08 1.56 5.81
C GLU A 120 10.98 2.49 5.29
N LEU A 121 10.15 2.01 4.36
CA LEU A 121 9.06 2.79 3.78
C LEU A 121 8.06 3.26 4.84
N ALA A 122 7.73 2.40 5.81
CA ALA A 122 6.85 2.78 6.92
C ALA A 122 7.48 3.85 7.84
N ARG A 123 8.80 3.81 8.09
CA ARG A 123 9.49 4.83 8.92
C ARG A 123 9.56 6.19 8.26
N ILE A 124 9.82 6.23 6.95
CA ILE A 124 10.00 7.51 6.23
C ILE A 124 8.67 8.17 5.87
N CYS A 125 7.59 7.40 5.82
CA CYS A 125 6.26 7.86 5.44
C CYS A 125 5.44 8.15 6.70
N VAL A 126 5.74 9.30 7.34
CA VAL A 126 4.99 9.85 8.46
C VAL A 126 4.00 10.90 7.93
N ALA A 127 2.85 11.06 8.60
CA ALA A 127 1.79 11.98 8.21
C ALA A 127 2.34 13.34 7.71
N PRO A 128 1.89 13.85 6.55
CA PRO A 128 0.70 13.43 5.81
C PRO A 128 0.90 12.25 4.83
N CYS A 129 2.07 11.64 4.77
CA CYS A 129 2.34 10.48 3.91
C CYS A 129 1.61 9.22 4.43
N SER A 130 1.01 8.42 3.53
CA SER A 130 0.39 7.13 3.86
C SER A 130 1.34 5.97 3.58
N ALA A 131 1.71 5.20 4.62
CA ALA A 131 2.57 4.02 4.46
C ALA A 131 1.98 3.01 3.47
N ALA A 132 0.65 2.89 3.41
CA ALA A 132 -0.03 2.04 2.46
C ALA A 132 0.26 2.45 1.01
N GLU A 133 0.21 3.75 0.69
CA GLU A 133 0.51 4.25 -0.65
C GLU A 133 1.96 4.05 -1.03
N ALA A 134 2.89 4.40 -0.14
CA ALA A 134 4.32 4.21 -0.38
C ALA A 134 4.65 2.74 -0.67
N LEU A 135 4.07 1.81 0.08
CA LEU A 135 4.24 0.37 -0.10
C LEU A 135 3.58 -0.14 -1.39
N ARG A 136 2.37 0.31 -1.73
CA ARG A 136 1.71 -0.05 -3.00
C ARG A 136 2.53 0.43 -4.19
N VAL A 137 3.03 1.67 -4.14
CA VAL A 137 3.84 2.23 -5.22
C VAL A 137 5.14 1.44 -5.36
N ALA A 138 5.87 1.20 -4.27
CA ALA A 138 7.11 0.42 -4.32
C ALA A 138 6.88 -1.01 -4.84
N GLY A 139 5.85 -1.70 -4.35
CA GLY A 139 5.47 -3.03 -4.83
C GLY A 139 5.10 -3.03 -6.32
N THR A 140 4.41 -1.99 -6.81
CA THR A 140 4.04 -1.86 -8.22
C THR A 140 5.27 -1.65 -9.09
N LEU A 141 6.20 -0.79 -8.66
CA LEU A 141 7.48 -0.58 -9.33
C LEU A 141 8.28 -1.88 -9.42
N THR A 142 8.33 -2.67 -8.34
CA THR A 142 9.01 -3.96 -8.36
C THR A 142 8.30 -4.98 -9.25
N ALA A 143 6.97 -4.99 -9.28
CA ALA A 143 6.21 -5.81 -10.22
C ALA A 143 6.44 -5.42 -11.69
N LEU A 144 6.75 -4.14 -11.97
CA LEU A 144 7.21 -3.66 -13.29
C LEU A 144 8.67 -4.03 -13.61
N GLY A 145 9.35 -4.75 -12.71
CA GLY A 145 10.73 -5.22 -12.88
C GLY A 145 11.80 -4.26 -12.38
N VAL A 146 11.43 -3.16 -11.69
CA VAL A 146 12.42 -2.31 -11.00
C VAL A 146 12.99 -3.11 -9.82
N PRO A 147 14.32 -3.26 -9.68
CA PRO A 147 14.85 -4.00 -8.54
C PRO A 147 14.48 -3.30 -7.22
N ALA A 148 14.22 -4.09 -6.18
CA ALA A 148 13.61 -3.60 -4.93
C ALA A 148 14.37 -2.43 -4.27
N PRO A 149 15.73 -2.42 -4.20
CA PRO A 149 16.47 -1.28 -3.67
C PRO A 149 16.20 0.02 -4.44
N GLU A 150 16.14 -0.04 -5.77
CA GLU A 150 15.89 1.10 -6.65
C GLU A 150 14.44 1.59 -6.55
N ALA A 151 13.47 0.68 -6.37
CA ALA A 151 12.07 1.04 -6.14
C ALA A 151 11.90 1.81 -4.82
N VAL A 152 12.52 1.32 -3.75
CA VAL A 152 12.54 2.01 -2.44
C VAL A 152 13.24 3.36 -2.55
N GLU A 153 14.38 3.42 -3.24
CA GLU A 153 15.12 4.66 -3.44
C GLU A 153 14.29 5.71 -4.18
N LEU A 154 13.56 5.31 -5.22
CA LEU A 154 12.70 6.21 -5.99
C LEU A 154 11.58 6.81 -5.14
N VAL A 155 10.91 6.00 -4.32
CA VAL A 155 9.88 6.47 -3.39
C VAL A 155 10.49 7.42 -2.35
N ARG A 156 11.60 7.00 -1.74
CA ARG A 156 12.33 7.78 -0.72
C ARG A 156 12.81 9.13 -1.25
N GLN A 157 13.42 9.16 -2.43
CA GLN A 157 13.90 10.40 -3.04
C GLN A 157 12.74 11.32 -3.41
N THR A 158 11.63 10.78 -3.90
CA THR A 158 10.42 11.57 -4.21
C THR A 158 9.90 12.26 -2.95
N LEU A 159 9.78 11.53 -1.84
CA LEU A 159 9.37 12.09 -0.54
C LEU A 159 10.34 13.16 -0.02
N ARG A 160 11.66 12.89 -0.05
CA ARG A 160 12.68 13.87 0.38
C ARG A 160 12.71 15.13 -0.45
N SER A 161 12.31 15.02 -1.72
CA SER A 161 12.23 16.17 -2.64
C SER A 161 10.96 17.01 -2.41
N GLY A 162 10.17 16.72 -1.38
CA GLY A 162 8.91 17.40 -1.08
C GLY A 162 7.75 16.94 -1.98
N GLY A 163 7.88 15.79 -2.64
CA GLY A 163 6.83 15.20 -3.47
C GLY A 163 5.58 14.93 -2.64
N LYS A 164 4.41 15.24 -3.21
CA LYS A 164 3.11 14.96 -2.60
C LYS A 164 2.66 13.55 -2.93
N GLU A 165 1.59 13.09 -2.29
CA GLU A 165 0.92 11.82 -2.61
C GLU A 165 0.69 11.62 -4.11
N ARG A 166 0.19 12.65 -4.81
CA ARG A 166 0.00 12.60 -6.27
C ARG A 166 1.28 12.31 -7.04
N ASP A 167 2.43 12.81 -6.57
CA ASP A 167 3.72 12.56 -7.22
C ASP A 167 4.17 11.11 -7.02
N LEU A 168 3.91 10.53 -5.85
CA LEU A 168 4.15 9.11 -5.57
C LEU A 168 3.27 8.21 -6.43
N LEU A 169 1.96 8.47 -6.46
CA LEU A 169 1.00 7.68 -7.23
C LEU A 169 1.25 7.76 -8.75
N ALA A 170 1.92 8.80 -9.22
CA ALA A 170 2.32 8.94 -10.62
C ALA A 170 3.58 8.13 -10.99
N LEU A 171 4.36 7.61 -10.03
CA LEU A 171 5.63 6.94 -10.31
C LEU A 171 5.51 5.70 -11.21
N PRO A 172 4.55 4.77 -11.03
CA PRO A 172 4.41 3.61 -11.90
C PRO A 172 4.19 4.01 -13.37
N GLY A 173 3.25 4.92 -13.64
CA GLY A 173 2.99 5.41 -15.00
C GLY A 173 4.19 6.15 -15.62
N ARG A 174 5.02 6.81 -14.81
CA ARG A 174 6.28 7.43 -15.28
C ARG A 174 7.33 6.37 -15.64
N VAL A 175 7.44 5.29 -14.87
CA VAL A 175 8.33 4.16 -15.21
C VAL A 175 7.85 3.49 -16.49
N GLU A 176 6.56 3.21 -16.62
CA GLU A 176 5.98 2.63 -17.84
C GLU A 176 6.25 3.50 -19.09
N ALA A 177 6.16 4.83 -18.96
CA ALA A 177 6.50 5.75 -20.05
C ALA A 177 7.98 5.68 -20.46
N GLU A 178 8.90 5.57 -19.51
CA GLU A 178 10.33 5.39 -19.78
C GLU A 178 10.61 4.02 -20.45
N LEU A 179 9.93 2.96 -19.99
CA LEU A 179 10.00 1.63 -20.60
C LEU A 179 9.52 1.64 -22.05
N ALA A 180 8.40 2.31 -22.33
CA ALA A 180 7.88 2.50 -23.68
C ALA A 180 8.88 3.28 -24.57
N GLY A 181 9.68 4.16 -23.96
CA GLY A 181 10.80 4.86 -24.60
C GLY A 181 12.08 4.03 -24.79
N GLY A 182 12.10 2.75 -24.35
CA GLY A 182 13.22 1.83 -24.51
C GLY A 182 14.18 1.74 -23.32
N SER A 183 13.90 2.43 -22.20
CA SER A 183 14.68 2.29 -20.97
C SER A 183 14.40 0.94 -20.30
N THR A 184 15.41 0.35 -19.67
CA THR A 184 15.18 -0.76 -18.73
C THR A 184 14.51 -0.25 -17.44
N PRO A 185 13.83 -1.11 -16.65
CA PRO A 185 13.24 -0.71 -15.36
C PRO A 185 14.22 -0.01 -14.41
N ALA A 186 15.45 -0.53 -14.29
CA ALA A 186 16.48 0.08 -13.46
C ALA A 186 16.90 1.47 -13.98
N GLN A 187 17.05 1.64 -15.30
CA GLN A 187 17.38 2.93 -15.91
C GLN A 187 16.27 3.95 -15.72
N ALA A 188 15.02 3.54 -15.92
CA ALA A 188 13.83 4.37 -15.69
C ALA A 188 13.80 4.89 -14.25
N ALA A 189 13.89 3.99 -13.27
CA ALA A 189 13.90 4.36 -11.85
C ALA A 189 15.05 5.31 -11.51
N ALA A 190 16.28 5.00 -11.95
CA ALA A 190 17.44 5.84 -11.70
C ALA A 190 17.33 7.23 -12.35
N GLY A 191 16.75 7.32 -13.55
CA GLY A 191 16.46 8.59 -14.21
C GLY A 191 15.48 9.45 -13.42
N LEU A 192 14.41 8.84 -12.91
CA LEU A 192 13.40 9.52 -12.10
C LEU A 192 13.94 9.99 -10.75
N VAL A 193 14.82 9.20 -10.10
CA VAL A 193 15.55 9.60 -8.88
C VAL A 193 16.36 10.87 -9.15
N ARG A 194 17.17 10.89 -10.22
CA ARG A 194 17.97 12.07 -10.59
C ARG A 194 17.10 13.29 -10.88
N ALA A 195 15.99 13.10 -11.60
CA ALA A 195 15.05 14.18 -11.90
C ALA A 195 14.39 14.76 -10.63
N ALA A 196 14.01 13.90 -9.66
CA ALA A 196 13.46 14.36 -8.39
C ALA A 196 14.50 15.16 -7.59
N ALA A 197 15.74 14.68 -7.51
CA ALA A 197 16.83 15.39 -6.84
C ALA A 197 17.14 16.77 -7.48
N ALA A 198 17.16 16.84 -8.81
CA ALA A 198 17.38 18.10 -9.54
C ALA A 198 16.27 19.13 -9.26
N ARG A 199 15.00 18.69 -9.18
CA ARG A 199 13.87 19.56 -8.83
C ARG A 199 14.01 20.10 -7.41
N ALA A 200 14.39 19.27 -6.44
CA ALA A 200 14.61 19.71 -5.06
C ALA A 200 15.70 20.78 -4.96
N ALA A 201 16.81 20.60 -5.68
CA ALA A 201 17.90 21.57 -5.71
C ALA A 201 17.47 22.94 -6.29
N ALA A 202 16.66 22.94 -7.35
CA ALA A 202 16.13 24.17 -7.94
C ALA A 202 15.19 24.93 -6.97
N HIS A 203 14.33 24.22 -6.24
CA HIS A 203 13.42 24.84 -5.26
C HIS A 203 14.17 25.42 -4.06
N GLY A 204 15.29 24.81 -3.64
CA GLY A 204 16.14 25.34 -2.56
C GLY A 204 16.88 26.64 -2.92
N GLN A 205 17.20 26.86 -4.20
CA GLN A 205 17.92 28.06 -4.66
C GLN A 205 17.01 29.30 -4.81
N SER A 206 15.74 29.12 -5.15
CA SER A 206 14.77 30.23 -5.22
C SER A 206 14.35 30.80 -3.84
N GLY A 207 14.71 30.15 -2.73
CA GLY A 207 14.39 30.60 -1.38
C GLY A 207 15.44 31.52 -0.72
N ALA A 208 16.59 31.78 -1.38
CA ALA A 208 17.62 32.66 -0.84
C ALA A 208 17.24 34.14 -1.06
N PRO A 209 17.11 34.99 -0.01
CA PRO A 209 16.86 36.40 -0.21
C PRO A 209 18.05 37.05 -0.94
N PRO A 210 17.80 37.98 -1.89
CA PRO A 210 18.88 38.67 -2.58
C PRO A 210 19.75 39.39 -1.54
N HIS A 211 21.03 39.04 -1.48
CA HIS A 211 22.01 39.78 -0.71
C HIS A 211 21.99 41.24 -1.18
N GLY A 212 21.52 42.12 -0.30
CA GLY A 212 21.55 43.56 -0.53
C GLY A 212 22.98 44.03 -0.80
N PRO A 213 23.17 45.03 -1.68
CA PRO A 213 24.49 45.46 -2.10
C PRO A 213 25.33 45.95 -0.90
N PRO A 214 26.66 45.72 -0.92
CA PRO A 214 27.53 46.14 0.18
C PRO A 214 27.55 47.67 0.28
N THR A 215 27.17 48.19 1.45
CA THR A 215 27.31 49.61 1.76
C THR A 215 28.79 49.94 1.92
N SER A 216 29.37 50.56 0.90
CA SER A 216 30.71 51.13 0.96
C SER A 216 30.72 52.30 1.94
N ARG A 217 31.26 52.08 3.14
CA ARG A 217 31.63 53.15 4.06
C ARG A 217 33.01 53.67 3.66
N ARG A 218 33.05 54.86 3.05
CA ARG A 218 34.29 55.63 2.83
C ARG A 218 34.56 56.54 4.06
N PRO A 219 35.83 56.95 4.26
CA PRO A 219 36.43 57.28 5.56
C PRO A 219 35.86 58.53 6.24
#